data_AF-A0A382SLV9-F1
#
_entry.id   AF-A0A382SLV9-F1
#
_cell.length_a   1.000
_cell.length_b   1.000
_cell.length_c   1.000
_cell.angle_alpha   90.00
_cell.angle_beta   90.00
_cell.angle_gamma   90.00
#
_symmetry.space_group_name_H-M   'P 1'
#
loop_
_entity.id
_entity.type
_entity.pdbx_description
1 polymer ?
#
loop_
_entity_poly.entity_id
_entity_poly.type
_entity_poly.pdbx_seq_one_letter_code
_entity_poly.pdbx_strand_id
1 'polypeptide(L)'
;MTKEILFKFYLICFISLVTAQDHALNFDGNNDYVLIPDHTNLDLTENYTLEAWIFPESFSWLAGVISKYHTNAANGYMLRLTHQSPYTGLGFDEVVTNTGVLNSNQWYHIAAVNDAGDRTLYINGSEYTLTGTPLNIVANNNPLRIGSDYGGRFFDGRIDEIRIWNVPRSQDDIVSTMDTILSGTEEGLLVYFTFNEGNGDTLFDQTGHGHNGALMGNPSWADGYTLSGLLGDINFDELLNIYDAVMLVAIMMDYEDGNEFQLHACDTNQDGVIDI
;
A
#
# COMPACT_ATOMS: atom_id res chain seq x y z
N MET A 1 21.87 23.40 -29.65
CA MET A 1 20.53 24.02 -29.65
C MET A 1 19.37 23.05 -29.93
N THR A 2 19.60 21.77 -30.24
CA THR A 2 18.51 20.78 -30.50
C THR A 2 18.39 19.67 -29.45
N LYS A 3 19.43 19.40 -28.65
CA LYS A 3 19.39 18.44 -27.53
C LYS A 3 18.69 19.00 -26.27
N GLU A 4 18.85 20.29 -26.00
CA GLU A 4 18.22 20.97 -24.85
C GLU A 4 16.69 21.05 -24.96
N ILE A 5 16.16 21.15 -26.18
CA ILE A 5 14.70 21.22 -26.41
C ILE A 5 14.06 19.84 -26.27
N LEU A 6 14.74 18.77 -26.72
CA LEU A 6 14.28 17.39 -26.50
C LEU A 6 14.36 16.99 -25.02
N PHE A 7 15.41 17.42 -24.31
CA PHE A 7 15.55 17.18 -22.87
C PHE A 7 14.45 17.90 -22.08
N LYS A 8 14.15 19.16 -22.42
CA LYS A 8 13.03 19.91 -21.82
C LYS A 8 11.65 19.29 -22.10
N PHE A 9 11.44 18.67 -23.25
CA PHE A 9 10.16 18.01 -23.57
C PHE A 9 9.98 16.67 -22.84
N TYR A 10 11.03 15.86 -22.72
CA TYR A 10 11.02 14.66 -21.87
C TYR A 10 10.86 15.02 -20.39
N LEU A 11 11.49 16.10 -19.94
CA LEU A 11 11.42 16.62 -18.58
C LEU A 11 10.02 17.16 -18.23
N ILE A 12 9.34 17.88 -19.14
CA ILE A 12 7.97 18.35 -18.92
C ILE A 12 6.97 17.18 -18.83
N CYS A 13 7.18 16.12 -19.61
CA CYS A 13 6.32 14.92 -19.59
C CYS A 13 6.53 14.08 -18.31
N PHE A 14 7.74 14.08 -17.74
CA PHE A 14 8.05 13.47 -16.44
C PHE A 14 7.55 14.32 -15.27
N ILE A 15 7.64 15.66 -15.36
CA ILE A 15 7.17 16.59 -14.31
C ILE A 15 5.65 16.57 -14.17
N SER A 16 4.88 16.37 -15.24
CA SER A 16 3.41 16.21 -15.14
C SER A 16 2.95 14.92 -14.47
N LEU A 17 3.84 13.94 -14.25
CA LEU A 17 3.56 12.72 -13.49
C LEU A 17 3.85 12.86 -11.99
N VAL A 18 4.58 13.91 -11.57
CA VAL A 18 5.05 14.12 -10.19
C VAL A 18 4.13 15.06 -9.39
N THR A 19 3.03 15.54 -9.98
CA THR A 19 2.16 16.57 -9.37
C THR A 19 0.78 16.09 -8.93
N ALA A 20 0.53 14.78 -8.87
CA ALA A 20 -0.54 14.30 -8.00
C ALA A 20 0.11 14.05 -6.64
N GLN A 21 -0.25 14.83 -5.63
CA GLN A 21 0.10 14.49 -4.26
C GLN A 21 -0.59 13.16 -3.95
N ASP A 22 0.19 12.10 -3.74
CA ASP A 22 -0.35 10.81 -3.36
C ASP A 22 -0.74 10.86 -1.89
N HIS A 23 -1.92 10.36 -1.57
CA HIS A 23 -2.48 10.45 -0.23
C HIS A 23 -2.80 9.05 0.28
N ALA A 24 -2.61 8.82 1.57
CA ALA A 24 -3.08 7.65 2.27
C ALA A 24 -4.07 8.04 3.38
N LEU A 25 -4.75 7.06 3.95
CA LEU A 25 -5.40 7.21 5.24
C LEU A 25 -4.53 6.62 6.34
N ASN A 26 -4.35 7.38 7.42
CA ASN A 26 -3.74 6.94 8.66
C ASN A 26 -4.83 6.49 9.64
N PHE A 27 -4.64 5.29 10.19
CA PHE A 27 -5.52 4.63 11.14
C PHE A 27 -4.83 4.56 12.50
N ASP A 28 -5.54 4.88 13.57
CA ASP A 28 -4.96 5.07 14.92
C ASP A 28 -4.87 3.81 15.80
N GLY A 29 -5.25 2.63 15.28
CA GLY A 29 -5.27 1.38 16.03
C GLY A 29 -6.39 1.23 17.06
N ASN A 30 -7.36 2.16 17.15
CA ASN A 30 -8.39 2.15 18.19
C ASN A 30 -9.81 1.95 17.68
N ASN A 31 -10.24 2.73 16.68
CA ASN A 31 -11.61 2.70 16.17
C ASN A 31 -11.76 3.12 14.70
N ASP A 32 -10.66 3.42 14.03
CA ASP A 32 -10.65 3.87 12.64
C ASP A 32 -10.85 2.70 11.67
N TYR A 33 -11.72 2.90 10.68
CA TYR A 33 -11.88 2.01 9.53
C TYR A 33 -12.66 2.69 8.40
N VAL A 34 -12.53 2.15 7.20
CA VAL A 34 -13.44 2.47 6.09
C VAL A 34 -14.53 1.42 6.05
N LEU A 35 -15.79 1.85 5.96
CA LEU A 35 -16.96 0.98 5.86
C LEU A 35 -17.52 0.98 4.43
N ILE A 36 -17.52 -0.18 3.79
CA ILE A 36 -18.19 -0.41 2.51
C ILE A 36 -19.41 -1.29 2.78
N PRO A 37 -20.64 -0.84 2.47
CA PRO A 37 -21.84 -1.64 2.63
C PRO A 37 -21.76 -3.00 1.91
N ASP A 38 -22.52 -3.98 2.39
CA ASP A 38 -22.60 -5.30 1.78
C ASP A 38 -23.05 -5.23 0.31
N HIS A 39 -22.33 -5.94 -0.55
CA HIS A 39 -22.66 -6.13 -1.96
C HIS A 39 -22.37 -7.58 -2.37
N THR A 40 -23.28 -8.18 -3.13
CA THR A 40 -23.19 -9.61 -3.50
C THR A 40 -22.03 -9.93 -4.43
N ASN A 41 -21.52 -8.96 -5.19
CA ASN A 41 -20.32 -9.15 -6.01
C ASN A 41 -19.03 -9.12 -5.17
N LEU A 42 -19.09 -8.68 -3.91
CA LEU A 42 -18.00 -8.78 -2.94
C LEU A 42 -18.06 -10.06 -2.09
N ASP A 43 -18.96 -11.01 -2.40
CA ASP A 43 -19.01 -12.34 -1.80
C ASP A 43 -18.01 -13.30 -2.49
N LEU A 44 -16.73 -13.02 -2.30
CA LEU A 44 -15.63 -13.78 -2.91
C LEU A 44 -15.42 -15.11 -2.16
N THR A 45 -15.58 -16.25 -2.83
CA THR A 45 -15.48 -17.58 -2.21
C THR A 45 -14.48 -18.52 -2.87
N GLU A 46 -14.32 -18.46 -4.19
CA GLU A 46 -13.46 -19.38 -4.95
C GLU A 46 -12.14 -18.74 -5.34
N ASN A 47 -12.20 -17.67 -6.14
CA ASN A 47 -11.03 -16.98 -6.67
C ASN A 47 -11.09 -15.50 -6.34
N TYR A 48 -9.97 -14.95 -5.85
CA TYR A 48 -9.84 -13.52 -5.62
C TYR A 48 -8.41 -13.12 -5.28
N THR A 49 -8.12 -11.82 -5.43
CA THR A 49 -6.89 -11.21 -4.96
C THR A 49 -7.21 -9.96 -4.15
N LEU A 50 -6.56 -9.80 -3.00
CA LEU A 50 -6.63 -8.61 -2.16
C LEU A 50 -5.26 -7.94 -2.16
N GLU A 51 -5.17 -6.67 -2.53
CA GLU A 51 -3.91 -5.92 -2.57
C GLU A 51 -4.02 -4.59 -1.83
N ALA A 52 -2.92 -4.16 -1.24
CA ALA A 52 -2.80 -2.88 -0.54
C ALA A 52 -1.34 -2.45 -0.45
N TRP A 53 -1.09 -1.15 -0.45
CA TRP A 53 0.09 -0.59 0.18
C TRP A 53 -0.20 -0.34 1.67
N ILE A 54 0.69 -0.81 2.55
CA ILE A 54 0.58 -0.61 4.00
C ILE A 54 1.86 -0.03 4.58
N PHE A 55 1.72 0.83 5.59
CA PHE A 55 2.79 1.35 6.43
C PHE A 55 2.44 1.09 7.89
N PRO A 56 2.81 -0.07 8.46
CA PRO A 56 2.53 -0.37 9.86
C PRO A 56 3.32 0.55 10.77
N GLU A 57 2.66 1.28 11.67
CA GLU A 57 3.33 2.08 12.71
C GLU A 57 3.51 1.27 13.99
N SER A 58 2.53 0.41 14.29
CA SER A 58 2.64 -0.62 15.33
C SER A 58 2.03 -1.94 14.89
N PHE A 59 2.30 -3.00 15.66
CA PHE A 59 1.78 -4.33 15.38
C PHE A 59 0.89 -4.80 16.53
N SER A 60 -0.38 -5.05 16.21
CA SER A 60 -1.38 -5.55 17.16
C SER A 60 -1.97 -6.88 16.66
N TRP A 61 -2.49 -7.66 17.60
CA TRP A 61 -2.99 -9.00 17.32
C TRP A 61 -4.14 -8.95 16.30
N LEU A 62 -3.92 -9.56 15.13
CA LEU A 62 -4.92 -9.70 14.07
C LEU A 62 -5.49 -8.39 13.52
N ALA A 63 -4.74 -7.29 13.58
CA ALA A 63 -5.16 -5.99 13.02
C ALA A 63 -5.56 -6.12 11.55
N GLY A 64 -6.80 -5.75 11.20
CA GLY A 64 -7.34 -5.95 9.87
C GLY A 64 -6.86 -4.92 8.86
N VAL A 65 -6.46 -5.36 7.66
CA VAL A 65 -6.17 -4.46 6.52
C VAL A 65 -7.37 -4.44 5.58
N ILE A 66 -7.82 -5.61 5.12
CA ILE A 66 -9.02 -5.80 4.29
C ILE A 66 -9.82 -6.97 4.88
N SER A 67 -11.07 -6.77 5.28
CA SER A 67 -11.86 -7.85 5.89
C SER A 67 -13.34 -7.78 5.58
N LYS A 68 -13.94 -8.94 5.27
CA LYS A 68 -15.39 -9.20 5.30
C LYS A 68 -15.76 -10.19 6.43
N TYR A 69 -14.89 -10.33 7.43
CA TYR A 69 -15.02 -11.23 8.58
C TYR A 69 -15.36 -10.44 9.85
N HIS A 70 -16.65 -10.16 10.09
CA HIS A 70 -17.11 -9.32 11.22
C HIS A 70 -18.00 -10.03 12.25
N THR A 71 -18.29 -11.31 12.08
CA THR A 71 -18.94 -12.11 13.13
C THR A 71 -18.33 -13.50 13.15
N ASN A 72 -18.22 -14.10 14.33
CA ASN A 72 -17.68 -15.46 14.50
C ASN A 72 -18.46 -16.56 13.75
N ALA A 73 -19.61 -16.23 13.16
CA ALA A 73 -20.44 -17.15 12.37
C ALA A 73 -20.33 -16.90 10.86
N ALA A 74 -19.65 -15.83 10.42
CA ALA A 74 -19.53 -15.44 9.03
C ALA A 74 -18.06 -15.59 8.58
N ASN A 75 -17.74 -16.73 7.98
CA ASN A 75 -16.41 -17.02 7.43
C ASN A 75 -16.19 -16.24 6.12
N GLY A 76 -16.11 -14.91 6.19
CA GLY A 76 -15.65 -14.07 5.08
C GLY A 76 -14.13 -14.11 4.91
N TYR A 77 -13.63 -13.57 3.81
CA TYR A 77 -12.19 -13.42 3.57
C TYR A 77 -11.58 -12.32 4.43
N MET A 78 -10.27 -12.43 4.68
CA MET A 78 -9.51 -11.44 5.45
C MET A 78 -8.03 -11.40 5.09
N LEU A 79 -7.48 -10.20 4.97
CA LEU A 79 -6.05 -9.89 4.96
C LEU A 79 -5.75 -8.99 6.16
N ARG A 80 -4.85 -9.44 7.04
CA ARG A 80 -4.60 -8.82 8.35
C ARG A 80 -3.19 -9.10 8.84
N LEU A 81 -2.78 -8.48 9.96
CA LEU A 81 -1.57 -8.88 10.67
C LEU A 81 -1.72 -10.29 11.27
N THR A 82 -0.60 -10.99 11.43
CA THR A 82 -0.58 -12.36 11.96
C THR A 82 -1.01 -12.44 13.44
N HIS A 83 -1.52 -13.60 13.85
CA HIS A 83 -1.85 -13.88 15.27
C HIS A 83 -0.61 -14.29 16.08
N GLN A 84 0.53 -14.50 15.44
CA GLN A 84 1.76 -14.97 16.06
C GLN A 84 2.59 -13.79 16.57
N SER A 85 2.84 -13.71 17.88
CA SER A 85 3.72 -12.69 18.45
C SER A 85 5.13 -12.78 17.86
N PRO A 86 5.79 -11.67 17.46
CA PRO A 86 5.44 -10.27 17.77
C PRO A 86 4.51 -9.57 16.76
N TYR A 87 3.69 -10.31 16.02
CA TYR A 87 2.68 -9.82 15.06
C TYR A 87 3.26 -9.12 13.82
N THR A 88 4.57 -9.22 13.61
CA THR A 88 5.34 -8.65 12.49
C THR A 88 5.29 -9.51 11.22
N GLY A 89 4.11 -10.05 10.94
CA GLY A 89 3.84 -10.85 9.74
C GLY A 89 2.39 -10.70 9.33
N LEU A 90 1.99 -11.41 8.28
CA LEU A 90 0.65 -11.32 7.70
C LEU A 90 -0.13 -12.61 7.91
N GLY A 91 -1.45 -12.46 8.00
CA GLY A 91 -2.42 -13.53 7.94
C GLY A 91 -3.38 -13.30 6.78
N PHE A 92 -3.67 -14.38 6.07
CA PHE A 92 -4.63 -14.42 4.98
C PHE A 92 -5.52 -15.65 5.16
N ASP A 93 -6.82 -15.45 5.40
CA ASP A 93 -7.78 -16.54 5.62
C ASP A 93 -7.27 -17.65 6.56
N GLU A 94 -6.77 -17.25 7.73
CA GLU A 94 -6.22 -18.11 8.79
C GLU A 94 -4.88 -18.82 8.49
N VAL A 95 -4.34 -18.74 7.27
CA VAL A 95 -2.92 -19.07 7.04
C VAL A 95 -2.05 -17.84 7.27
N VAL A 96 -0.80 -18.05 7.69
CA VAL A 96 0.09 -16.96 8.11
C VAL A 96 1.50 -17.13 7.55
N THR A 97 2.17 -16.00 7.32
CA THR A 97 3.62 -15.95 7.12
C THR A 97 4.35 -16.21 8.43
N ASN A 98 5.68 -16.39 8.36
CA ASN A 98 6.53 -16.23 9.53
C ASN A 98 6.44 -14.80 10.09
N THR A 99 6.83 -14.62 11.36
CA THR A 99 7.06 -13.30 11.94
C THR A 99 8.42 -12.73 11.53
N GLY A 100 8.60 -11.42 11.71
CA GLY A 100 9.82 -10.70 11.36
C GLY A 100 9.96 -10.41 9.86
N VAL A 101 8.86 -10.54 9.10
CA VAL A 101 8.83 -10.23 7.67
C VAL A 101 8.42 -8.79 7.40
N LEU A 102 7.77 -8.14 8.37
CA LEU A 102 7.47 -6.72 8.37
C LEU A 102 8.25 -6.03 9.50
N ASN A 103 8.70 -4.80 9.26
CA ASN A 103 9.14 -3.89 10.31
C ASN A 103 8.22 -2.66 10.34
N SER A 104 8.18 -1.97 11.47
CA SER A 104 7.39 -0.75 11.56
C SER A 104 8.04 0.37 10.75
N ASN A 105 7.21 1.35 10.42
CA ASN A 105 7.59 2.61 9.79
C ASN A 105 8.24 2.47 8.40
N GLN A 106 7.75 1.54 7.59
CA GLN A 106 8.10 1.46 6.16
C GLN A 106 6.94 0.93 5.33
N TRP A 107 6.91 1.31 4.05
CA TRP A 107 5.89 0.87 3.11
C TRP A 107 6.13 -0.56 2.63
N TYR A 108 5.05 -1.33 2.52
CA TYR A 108 5.02 -2.64 1.91
C TYR A 108 3.82 -2.75 0.97
N HIS A 109 4.04 -3.25 -0.23
CA HIS A 109 2.96 -3.78 -1.03
C HIS A 109 2.65 -5.18 -0.54
N ILE A 110 1.39 -5.46 -0.22
CA ILE A 110 0.93 -6.79 0.15
C ILE A 110 -0.13 -7.25 -0.82
N ALA A 111 -0.02 -8.50 -1.29
CA ALA A 111 -1.03 -9.10 -2.16
C ALA A 111 -1.33 -10.53 -1.70
N ALA A 112 -2.61 -10.83 -1.51
CA ALA A 112 -3.11 -12.12 -1.05
C ALA A 112 -3.99 -12.75 -2.11
N VAL A 113 -3.59 -13.90 -2.64
CA VAL A 113 -4.23 -14.58 -3.78
C VAL A 113 -4.85 -15.89 -3.31
N ASN A 114 -6.15 -16.03 -3.52
CA ASN A 114 -6.84 -17.32 -3.47
C ASN A 114 -7.11 -17.79 -4.89
N ASP A 115 -6.54 -18.93 -5.27
CA ASP A 115 -6.81 -19.64 -6.52
C ASP A 115 -7.42 -21.01 -6.19
N ALA A 116 -8.74 -21.12 -6.29
CA ALA A 116 -9.51 -22.33 -6.06
C ALA A 116 -9.22 -23.04 -4.72
N GLY A 117 -8.86 -22.28 -3.67
CA GLY A 117 -8.52 -22.79 -2.34
C GLY A 117 -7.03 -22.68 -1.99
N ASP A 118 -6.16 -22.58 -2.99
CA ASP A 118 -4.72 -22.40 -2.76
C ASP A 118 -4.43 -20.94 -2.39
N ARG A 119 -3.78 -20.75 -1.24
CA ARG A 119 -3.48 -19.44 -0.66
C ARG A 119 -2.03 -19.07 -0.91
N THR A 120 -1.83 -17.90 -1.50
CA THR A 120 -0.50 -17.31 -1.71
C THR A 120 -0.47 -15.88 -1.18
N LEU A 121 0.65 -15.47 -0.60
CA LEU A 121 0.88 -14.11 -0.12
C LEU A 121 2.20 -13.59 -0.71
N TYR A 122 2.14 -12.36 -1.20
CA TYR A 122 3.28 -11.63 -1.72
C TYR A 122 3.52 -10.38 -0.87
N ILE A 123 4.79 -10.12 -0.55
CA ILE A 123 5.23 -8.86 0.07
C ILE A 123 6.27 -8.24 -0.87
N ASN A 124 6.03 -7.00 -1.31
CA ASN A 124 6.83 -6.31 -2.33
C ASN A 124 7.06 -7.18 -3.58
N GLY A 125 5.99 -7.87 -4.01
CA GLY A 125 6.01 -8.76 -5.17
C GLY A 125 6.73 -10.10 -4.97
N SER A 126 7.33 -10.37 -3.81
CA SER A 126 8.00 -11.65 -3.51
C SER A 126 7.07 -12.59 -2.76
N GLU A 127 6.99 -13.85 -3.18
CA GLU A 127 6.15 -14.88 -2.55
C GLU A 127 6.68 -15.30 -1.17
N TYR A 128 5.77 -15.51 -0.22
CA TYR A 128 6.08 -16.00 1.13
C TYR A 128 5.41 -17.32 1.42
N THR A 129 6.16 -18.23 2.05
CA THR A 129 5.63 -19.50 2.56
C THR A 129 4.58 -19.26 3.64
N LEU A 130 3.45 -19.94 3.50
CA LEU A 130 2.36 -19.92 4.46
C LEU A 130 2.26 -21.19 5.29
N THR A 131 1.83 -21.03 6.53
CA THR A 131 1.57 -22.12 7.47
C THR A 131 0.18 -21.97 8.08
N GLY A 132 -0.41 -23.09 8.50
CA GLY A 132 -1.74 -23.11 9.11
C GLY A 132 -2.73 -23.96 8.31
N THR A 133 -4.01 -23.66 8.47
CA THR A 133 -5.10 -24.31 7.73
C THR A 133 -5.99 -23.21 7.17
N PRO A 134 -6.21 -23.18 5.85
CA PRO A 134 -7.02 -22.13 5.25
C PRO A 134 -8.46 -22.21 5.75
N LEU A 135 -9.03 -21.04 6.03
CA LEU A 135 -10.43 -20.91 6.38
C LEU A 135 -11.31 -21.28 5.19
N ASN A 136 -12.40 -22.00 5.44
CA ASN A 136 -13.43 -22.22 4.44
C ASN A 136 -14.30 -20.97 4.30
N ILE A 137 -14.06 -20.21 3.23
CA ILE A 137 -14.73 -18.93 2.96
C ILE A 137 -16.14 -19.18 2.40
N VAL A 138 -17.11 -18.42 2.90
CA VAL A 138 -18.50 -18.46 2.47
C VAL A 138 -19.05 -17.05 2.29
N ALA A 139 -19.93 -16.89 1.30
CA ALA A 139 -20.70 -15.66 1.09
C ALA A 139 -21.45 -15.27 2.38
N ASN A 140 -21.51 -13.97 2.66
CA ASN A 140 -22.16 -13.48 3.87
C ASN A 140 -22.50 -11.99 3.77
N ASN A 141 -23.44 -11.54 4.60
CA ASN A 141 -23.93 -10.15 4.55
C ASN A 141 -23.15 -9.17 5.43
N ASN A 142 -21.89 -9.49 5.80
CA ASN A 142 -21.08 -8.51 6.49
C ASN A 142 -20.68 -7.39 5.52
N PRO A 143 -20.57 -6.13 5.99
CA PRO A 143 -19.89 -5.11 5.22
C PRO A 143 -18.43 -5.51 4.98
N LEU A 144 -17.81 -4.90 3.98
CA LEU A 144 -16.35 -4.91 3.84
C LEU A 144 -15.79 -3.76 4.68
N ARG A 145 -14.69 -4.01 5.38
CA ARG A 145 -13.93 -2.97 6.08
C ARG A 145 -12.47 -2.93 5.65
N ILE A 146 -11.94 -1.71 5.57
CA ILE A 146 -10.52 -1.44 5.42
C ILE A 146 -10.00 -0.86 6.74
N GLY A 147 -8.83 -1.30 7.19
CA GLY A 147 -8.24 -0.86 8.48
C GLY A 147 -8.83 -1.50 9.73
N SER A 148 -9.76 -2.46 9.59
CA SER A 148 -10.22 -3.28 10.73
C SER A 148 -10.74 -4.66 10.34
N ASP A 149 -10.75 -5.57 11.32
CA ASP A 149 -11.31 -6.92 11.22
C ASP A 149 -12.50 -7.11 12.22
N TYR A 150 -12.63 -8.27 12.86
CA TYR A 150 -13.64 -8.58 13.88
C TYR A 150 -13.30 -7.95 15.23
N GLY A 151 -14.27 -7.25 15.84
CA GLY A 151 -14.13 -6.72 17.19
C GLY A 151 -13.11 -5.58 17.26
N GLY A 152 -12.22 -5.62 18.26
CA GLY A 152 -11.21 -4.57 18.53
C GLY A 152 -9.92 -4.70 17.72
N ARG A 153 -9.99 -5.21 16.49
CA ARG A 153 -8.82 -5.54 15.64
C ARG A 153 -8.58 -4.44 14.60
N PHE A 154 -8.10 -3.30 15.06
CA PHE A 154 -7.86 -2.12 14.24
C PHE A 154 -6.39 -2.03 13.82
N PHE A 155 -6.16 -1.60 12.58
CA PHE A 155 -4.84 -1.31 12.05
C PHE A 155 -4.30 0.01 12.61
N ASP A 156 -3.01 0.03 12.91
CA ASP A 156 -2.28 1.20 13.39
C ASP A 156 -1.18 1.55 12.38
N GLY A 157 -1.42 2.60 11.61
CA GLY A 157 -0.57 3.07 10.52
C GLY A 157 -1.34 3.43 9.26
N ARG A 158 -0.62 3.54 8.14
CA ARG A 158 -1.18 4.06 6.87
C ARG A 158 -1.56 2.93 5.91
N ILE A 159 -2.64 3.12 5.15
CA ILE A 159 -3.07 2.24 4.07
C ILE A 159 -3.32 3.09 2.82
N ASP A 160 -2.90 2.56 1.68
CA ASP A 160 -3.03 3.19 0.37
C ASP A 160 -3.34 2.13 -0.71
N GLU A 161 -3.81 2.58 -1.87
CA GLU A 161 -3.92 1.81 -3.13
C GLU A 161 -4.58 0.42 -2.95
N ILE A 162 -5.76 0.40 -2.32
CA ILE A 162 -6.51 -0.84 -2.08
C ILE A 162 -7.10 -1.36 -3.39
N ARG A 163 -6.84 -2.64 -3.70
CA ARG A 163 -7.39 -3.31 -4.88
C ARG A 163 -8.01 -4.64 -4.47
N ILE A 164 -9.22 -4.91 -4.95
CA ILE A 164 -9.92 -6.18 -4.73
C ILE A 164 -10.32 -6.74 -6.09
N TRP A 165 -9.85 -7.94 -6.38
CA TRP A 165 -10.11 -8.66 -7.64
C TRP A 165 -10.93 -9.91 -7.39
N ASN A 166 -11.81 -10.27 -8.32
CA ASN A 166 -12.50 -11.58 -8.32
C ASN A 166 -11.78 -12.65 -9.16
N VAL A 167 -10.52 -12.40 -9.49
CA VAL A 167 -9.63 -13.31 -10.20
C VAL A 167 -8.36 -13.54 -9.39
N PRO A 168 -7.71 -14.71 -9.52
CA PRO A 168 -6.39 -14.90 -8.96
C PRO A 168 -5.38 -14.18 -9.86
N ARG A 169 -4.55 -13.31 -9.26
CA ARG A 169 -3.51 -12.56 -9.97
C ARG A 169 -2.19 -13.32 -9.89
N SER A 170 -1.45 -13.37 -10.99
CA SER A 170 -0.10 -13.97 -10.99
C SER A 170 0.92 -13.05 -10.31
N GLN A 171 2.06 -13.61 -9.88
CA GLN A 171 3.15 -12.80 -9.34
C GLN A 171 3.63 -11.73 -10.32
N ASP A 172 3.77 -12.08 -11.61
CA ASP A 172 4.21 -11.14 -12.64
C ASP A 172 3.20 -9.99 -12.83
N ASP A 173 1.91 -10.31 -12.79
CA ASP A 173 0.84 -9.30 -12.85
C ASP A 173 0.91 -8.35 -11.65
N ILE A 174 1.12 -8.88 -10.44
CA ILE A 174 1.26 -8.09 -9.20
C ILE A 174 2.48 -7.18 -9.29
N VAL A 175 3.66 -7.74 -9.60
CA VAL A 175 4.92 -6.98 -9.70
C VAL A 175 4.84 -5.89 -10.76
N SER A 176 4.23 -6.17 -11.91
CA SER A 176 4.14 -5.21 -13.01
C SER A 176 3.17 -4.06 -12.76
N THR A 177 2.28 -4.17 -11.77
CA THR A 177 1.20 -3.20 -11.54
C THR A 177 1.16 -2.59 -10.14
N MET A 178 1.89 -3.11 -9.16
CA MET A 178 1.86 -2.60 -7.77
C MET A 178 2.23 -1.11 -7.65
N ASP A 179 3.07 -0.61 -8.55
CA ASP A 179 3.52 0.79 -8.60
C ASP A 179 2.81 1.63 -9.68
N THR A 180 1.71 1.10 -10.25
CA THR A 180 1.00 1.75 -11.35
C THR A 180 -0.41 2.15 -10.94
N ILE A 181 -0.82 3.35 -11.32
CA ILE A 181 -2.23 3.77 -11.24
C ILE A 181 -3.03 2.99 -12.27
N LEU A 182 -4.06 2.26 -11.82
CA LEU A 182 -4.94 1.49 -12.68
C LEU A 182 -6.06 2.37 -13.27
N SER A 183 -6.65 1.94 -14.37
CA SER A 183 -7.77 2.65 -15.00
C SER A 183 -9.10 2.46 -14.27
N GLY A 184 -9.21 1.45 -13.40
CA GLY A 184 -10.45 1.03 -12.76
C GLY A 184 -11.32 0.11 -13.63
N THR A 185 -10.94 -0.11 -14.89
CA THR A 185 -11.71 -0.90 -15.87
C THR A 185 -11.09 -2.25 -16.19
N GLU A 186 -10.05 -2.63 -15.46
CA GLU A 186 -9.35 -3.91 -15.61
C GLU A 186 -10.30 -5.08 -15.38
N GLU A 187 -10.15 -6.13 -16.19
CA GLU A 187 -10.97 -7.33 -16.07
C GLU A 187 -10.77 -7.97 -14.69
N GLY A 188 -11.87 -8.12 -13.97
CA GLY A 188 -11.92 -8.73 -12.65
C GLY A 188 -11.61 -7.80 -11.47
N LEU A 189 -11.27 -6.52 -11.71
CA LEU A 189 -11.13 -5.53 -10.65
C LEU A 189 -12.51 -5.10 -10.15
N LEU A 190 -12.80 -5.35 -8.87
CA LEU A 190 -14.09 -5.02 -8.26
C LEU A 190 -14.05 -3.72 -7.47
N VAL A 191 -12.98 -3.48 -6.72
CA VAL A 191 -12.81 -2.28 -5.91
C VAL A 191 -11.41 -1.73 -6.13
N TYR A 192 -11.32 -0.42 -6.35
CA TYR A 192 -10.06 0.29 -6.38
C TYR A 192 -10.20 1.62 -5.64
N PHE A 193 -9.46 1.76 -4.54
CA PHE A 193 -9.35 3.01 -3.81
C PHE A 193 -7.92 3.52 -3.93
N THR A 194 -7.77 4.71 -4.51
CA THR A 194 -6.48 5.38 -4.69
C THR A 194 -6.12 6.29 -3.53
N PHE A 195 -7.06 6.57 -2.61
CA PHE A 195 -6.90 7.49 -1.47
C PHE A 195 -6.51 8.94 -1.84
N ASN A 196 -6.39 9.25 -3.12
CA ASN A 196 -6.08 10.55 -3.70
C ASN A 196 -7.14 11.65 -3.50
N GLU A 197 -8.23 11.41 -2.76
CA GLU A 197 -9.16 12.46 -2.35
C GLU A 197 -8.50 13.48 -1.42
N GLY A 198 -7.63 13.03 -0.51
CA GLY A 198 -6.86 13.87 0.42
C GLY A 198 -7.68 14.69 1.43
N ASN A 199 -9.01 14.58 1.40
CA ASN A 199 -9.95 15.25 2.31
C ASN A 199 -11.33 14.59 2.26
N GLY A 200 -12.20 14.96 3.21
CA GLY A 200 -13.56 14.45 3.30
C GLY A 200 -13.66 13.15 4.10
N ASP A 201 -14.85 12.55 4.06
CA ASP A 201 -15.26 11.38 4.85
C ASP A 201 -15.67 10.19 3.97
N THR A 202 -15.34 10.22 2.67
CA THR A 202 -15.70 9.20 1.69
C THR A 202 -14.50 8.85 0.81
N LEU A 203 -14.20 7.55 0.67
CA LEU A 203 -13.34 7.02 -0.40
C LEU A 203 -14.21 6.64 -1.60
N PHE A 204 -13.83 7.14 -2.77
CA PHE A 204 -14.53 6.85 -4.01
C PHE A 204 -13.91 5.64 -4.73
N ASP A 205 -14.76 4.70 -5.06
CA ASP A 205 -14.40 3.52 -5.85
C ASP A 205 -14.15 3.92 -7.32
N GLN A 206 -12.92 3.71 -7.78
CA GLN A 206 -12.48 4.08 -9.12
C GLN A 206 -12.98 3.13 -10.21
N THR A 207 -13.57 1.99 -9.84
CA THR A 207 -14.06 0.99 -10.81
C THR A 207 -15.43 1.33 -11.40
N GLY A 208 -16.15 2.27 -10.78
CA GLY A 208 -17.52 2.60 -11.16
C GLY A 208 -18.57 1.56 -10.74
N HIS A 209 -18.19 0.53 -9.95
CA HIS A 209 -19.12 -0.43 -9.38
C HIS A 209 -19.91 0.11 -8.18
N GLY A 210 -19.52 1.28 -7.66
CA GLY A 210 -20.27 2.01 -6.64
C GLY A 210 -19.97 1.53 -5.22
N HIS A 211 -18.82 0.91 -5.00
CA HIS A 211 -18.39 0.43 -3.69
C HIS A 211 -17.76 1.50 -2.81
N ASN A 212 -18.23 2.75 -2.88
CA ASN A 212 -17.68 3.85 -2.10
C ASN A 212 -17.67 3.53 -0.61
N GLY A 213 -16.57 3.89 0.06
CA GLY A 213 -16.34 3.65 1.47
C GLY A 213 -16.59 4.88 2.32
N ALA A 214 -17.29 4.75 3.44
CA ALA A 214 -17.44 5.81 4.43
C ALA A 214 -16.35 5.70 5.51
N LEU A 215 -15.68 6.81 5.85
CA LEU A 215 -14.68 6.85 6.92
C LEU A 215 -15.38 6.82 8.28
N MET A 216 -14.96 5.92 9.15
CA MET A 216 -15.49 5.70 10.50
C MET A 216 -14.35 5.86 11.51
N GLY A 217 -14.60 6.48 12.66
CA GLY A 217 -13.58 6.71 13.71
C GLY A 217 -12.85 8.05 13.60
N ASN A 218 -12.91 8.68 12.42
CA ASN A 218 -12.17 9.87 12.00
C ASN A 218 -10.68 9.60 11.69
N PRO A 219 -10.37 8.62 10.80
CA PRO A 219 -9.01 8.47 10.30
C PRO A 219 -8.54 9.78 9.65
N SER A 220 -7.24 10.05 9.73
CA SER A 220 -6.64 11.26 9.20
C SER A 220 -5.97 11.01 7.86
N TRP A 221 -6.12 11.93 6.92
CA TRP A 221 -5.34 11.93 5.68
C TRP A 221 -3.85 12.15 5.97
N ALA A 222 -3.00 11.42 5.26
CA ALA A 222 -1.54 11.47 5.37
C ALA A 222 -0.91 11.41 3.97
N ASP A 223 0.40 11.63 3.90
CA ASP A 223 1.13 11.39 2.65
C ASP A 223 1.15 9.90 2.32
N GLY A 224 0.82 9.61 1.06
CA GLY A 224 0.65 8.27 0.51
C GLY A 224 1.95 7.58 0.15
N TYR A 225 1.81 6.37 -0.39
CA TYR A 225 2.92 5.67 -0.99
C TYR A 225 3.41 6.46 -2.21
N THR A 226 4.72 6.62 -2.35
CA THR A 226 5.31 7.13 -3.59
C THR A 226 6.55 6.30 -3.88
N LEU A 227 7.00 6.23 -5.14
CA LEU A 227 8.31 5.66 -5.45
C LEU A 227 9.45 6.36 -4.67
N SER A 228 9.26 7.62 -4.25
CA SER A 228 10.14 8.32 -3.30
C SER A 228 10.03 7.83 -1.84
N GLY A 229 8.87 7.32 -1.42
CA GLY A 229 8.63 6.78 -0.07
C GLY A 229 9.40 5.49 0.24
N LEU A 230 10.02 4.86 -0.77
CA LEU A 230 10.97 3.74 -0.59
C LEU A 230 12.29 4.15 0.09
N LEU A 231 12.60 5.46 0.13
CA LEU A 231 13.78 6.00 0.81
C LEU A 231 13.54 6.25 2.31
N GLY A 232 12.44 5.73 2.87
CA GLY A 232 11.93 6.16 4.16
C GLY A 232 11.34 7.56 4.03
N ASP A 233 10.55 7.95 5.02
CA ASP A 233 9.96 9.28 5.13
C ASP A 233 11.07 10.33 5.35
N ILE A 234 11.87 10.61 4.31
CA ILE A 234 12.62 11.85 4.22
C ILE A 234 11.57 12.88 3.85
N ASN A 235 10.90 13.38 4.87
CA ASN A 235 10.17 14.62 4.82
C ASN A 235 11.11 15.67 4.21
N PHE A 236 10.89 16.01 2.94
CA PHE A 236 11.50 17.17 2.31
C PHE A 236 10.84 18.44 2.87
N ASP A 237 10.92 18.60 4.19
CA ASP A 237 10.44 19.78 4.90
C ASP A 237 11.35 20.96 4.53
N GLU A 238 10.80 21.84 3.68
CA GLU A 238 11.10 23.25 3.42
C GLU A 238 12.56 23.75 3.24
N LEU A 239 13.58 22.89 3.27
CA LEU A 239 14.98 23.30 3.10
C LEU A 239 15.78 22.51 2.05
N LEU A 240 15.20 21.45 1.48
CA LEU A 240 15.74 20.80 0.29
C LEU A 240 14.62 20.72 -0.74
N ASN A 241 14.68 21.57 -1.76
CA ASN A 241 13.75 21.46 -2.88
C ASN A 241 14.27 20.41 -3.87
N ILE A 242 13.45 19.97 -4.82
CA ILE A 242 13.84 18.93 -5.79
C ILE A 242 15.07 19.32 -6.64
N TYR A 243 15.40 20.61 -6.75
CA TYR A 243 16.64 21.06 -7.40
C TYR A 243 17.87 20.71 -6.56
N ASP A 244 17.76 20.69 -5.24
CA ASP A 244 18.86 20.29 -4.36
C ASP A 244 19.09 18.78 -4.43
N ALA A 245 18.04 17.96 -4.46
CA ALA A 245 18.18 16.51 -4.66
C ALA A 245 18.77 16.16 -6.03
N VAL A 246 18.33 16.83 -7.09
CA VAL A 246 18.90 16.68 -8.45
C VAL A 246 20.34 17.18 -8.51
N MET A 247 20.67 18.26 -7.80
CA MET A 247 22.03 18.78 -7.69
C MET A 247 22.94 17.77 -6.98
N LEU A 248 22.49 17.15 -5.88
CA LEU A 248 23.26 16.12 -5.17
C LEU A 248 23.54 14.90 -6.06
N VAL A 249 22.54 14.43 -6.84
CA VAL A 249 22.75 13.34 -7.80
C VAL A 249 23.68 13.76 -8.95
N ALA A 250 23.56 15.00 -9.45
CA ALA A 250 24.47 15.51 -10.49
C ALA A 250 25.92 15.60 -9.99
N ILE A 251 26.13 15.97 -8.72
CA ILE A 251 27.43 15.95 -8.05
C ILE A 251 27.96 14.52 -7.92
N MET A 252 27.14 13.58 -7.46
CA MET A 252 27.51 12.15 -7.34
C MET A 252 27.89 11.51 -8.68
N MET A 253 27.39 12.06 -9.79
CA MET A 253 27.66 11.58 -11.14
C MET A 253 28.71 12.42 -11.90
N ASP A 254 29.45 13.30 -11.22
CA ASP A 254 30.48 14.21 -11.80
C ASP A 254 29.96 15.15 -12.91
N TYR A 255 28.67 15.50 -12.90
CA TYR A 255 28.10 16.47 -13.84
C TYR A 255 28.11 17.92 -13.32
N GLU A 256 28.24 18.12 -12.01
CA GLU A 256 28.31 19.43 -11.34
C GLU A 256 29.31 19.37 -10.17
N ASP A 257 30.02 20.48 -9.91
CA ASP A 257 31.07 20.52 -8.86
C ASP A 257 30.51 20.67 -7.43
N GLY A 258 29.27 21.16 -7.29
CA GLY A 258 28.62 21.39 -6.00
C GLY A 258 29.25 22.48 -5.13
N ASN A 259 28.57 22.86 -4.04
CA ASN A 259 29.16 23.68 -2.97
C ASN A 259 29.61 22.80 -1.79
N GLU A 260 30.34 23.38 -0.83
CA GLU A 260 30.91 22.65 0.32
C GLU A 260 29.86 21.90 1.15
N PHE A 261 28.65 22.46 1.31
CA PHE A 261 27.56 21.79 2.03
C PHE A 261 26.97 20.62 1.24
N GLN A 262 26.89 20.74 -0.08
CA GLN A 262 26.34 19.71 -0.95
C GLN A 262 27.31 18.53 -1.08
N LEU A 263 28.62 18.80 -1.22
CA LEU A 263 29.66 17.77 -1.22
C LEU A 263 29.68 17.00 0.11
N HIS A 264 29.48 17.68 1.24
CA HIS A 264 29.38 17.03 2.55
C HIS A 264 28.11 16.17 2.69
N ALA A 265 27.01 16.55 2.04
CA ALA A 265 25.79 15.74 2.04
C ALA A 265 25.91 14.50 1.14
N CYS A 266 26.76 14.53 0.11
CA CYS A 266 27.04 13.38 -0.77
C CYS A 266 28.13 12.43 -0.23
N ASP A 267 28.89 12.84 0.78
CA ASP A 267 29.88 12.02 1.49
C ASP A 267 29.27 11.54 2.80
N THR A 268 28.46 10.48 2.72
CA THR A 268 27.65 10.01 3.85
C THR A 268 28.49 9.40 4.97
N ASN A 269 29.71 8.98 4.64
CA ASN A 269 30.64 8.30 5.55
C ASN A 269 31.78 9.23 6.07
N GLN A 270 31.88 10.45 5.55
CA GLN A 270 32.86 11.50 5.88
C GLN A 270 34.33 11.13 5.63
N ASP A 271 34.61 10.32 4.60
CA ASP A 271 35.97 9.93 4.21
C ASP A 271 36.61 10.84 3.15
N GLY A 272 35.87 11.85 2.67
CA GLY A 272 36.28 12.78 1.63
C GLY A 272 36.05 12.24 0.21
N VAL A 273 35.32 11.14 0.06
CA VAL A 273 34.89 10.57 -1.22
C VAL A 273 33.37 10.70 -1.34
N ILE A 274 32.92 11.08 -2.53
CA ILE A 274 31.49 11.16 -2.82
C ILE A 274 30.95 9.75 -3.05
N ASP A 275 29.94 9.36 -2.26
CA ASP A 275 29.28 8.06 -2.37
C ASP A 275 28.24 8.10 -3.50
N ILE A 276 28.23 7.07 -4.36
CA ILE A 276 27.17 6.83 -5.37
C ILE A 276 26.11 5.91 -4.78
#